data_AF-A0AA95E348-F1
#
_entry.id   AF-A0AA95E348-F1
#
_cell.length_a   1.000
_cell.length_b   1.000
_cell.length_c   1.000
_cell.angle_alpha   90.00
_cell.angle_beta   90.00
_cell.angle_gamma   90.00
#
_symmetry.space_group_name_H-M   'P 1'
#
loop_
_entity.id
_entity.type
_entity.pdbx_description
1 polymer ?
#
loop_
_entity_poly.entity_id
_entity_poly.type
_entity_poly.pdbx_seq_one_letter_code
_entity_poly.pdbx_strand_id
1 'polypeptide(L)'
;MKNLDQLLKHLLSQKNSPANLDALRLANGLIKEFNITQDSDLAETLEINAGVNDQKAVRIWAQKHIHLIDQDETDFERYRQLRRLFQSKLPEYH
;
A
#
# COMPACT_ATOMS: atom_id res chain seq x y z
N MET A 1 -31.56 -7.00 -0.05
CA MET A 1 -30.57 -6.19 -0.80
C MET A 1 -30.08 -4.99 0.04
N LYS A 2 -29.56 -5.20 1.26
CA LYS A 2 -29.10 -4.09 2.13
C LYS A 2 -27.57 -3.99 2.29
N ASN A 3 -26.82 -4.96 1.73
CA ASN A 3 -25.38 -5.10 2.02
C ASN A 3 -24.48 -4.30 1.06
N LEU A 4 -24.86 -4.15 -0.21
CA LEU A 4 -23.99 -3.51 -1.20
C LEU A 4 -23.83 -2.01 -0.95
N ASP A 5 -24.91 -1.32 -0.60
CA ASP A 5 -24.87 0.12 -0.28
C ASP A 5 -24.15 0.44 1.03
N GLN A 6 -24.25 -0.44 2.03
CA GLN A 6 -23.48 -0.30 3.28
C GLN A 6 -21.99 -0.56 3.04
N LEU A 7 -21.66 -1.56 2.23
CA LEU A 7 -20.28 -1.89 1.85
C LEU A 7 -19.66 -0.77 1.01
N LEU A 8 -20.41 -0.23 0.04
CA LEU A 8 -19.98 0.92 -0.75
C LEU A 8 -19.81 2.18 0.10
N LYS A 9 -20.74 2.48 1.02
CA LYS A 9 -20.59 3.61 1.95
C LYS A 9 -19.38 3.43 2.88
N HIS A 10 -19.12 2.21 3.34
CA HIS A 10 -17.95 1.92 4.17
C HIS A 10 -16.65 2.12 3.39
N LEU A 11 -16.55 1.57 2.18
CA LEU A 11 -15.42 1.75 1.26
C LEU A 11 -15.20 3.21 0.85
N LEU A 12 -16.28 3.96 0.60
CA LEU A 12 -16.22 5.39 0.26
C LEU A 12 -15.85 6.25 1.46
N SER A 13 -16.28 5.90 2.69
CA SER A 13 -15.86 6.58 3.91
C SER A 13 -14.38 6.37 4.23
N GLN A 14 -13.82 5.23 3.82
CA GLN A 14 -12.40 4.93 4.01
C GLN A 14 -11.49 5.71 3.07
N LYS A 15 -12.01 6.23 1.94
CA LYS A 15 -11.21 6.93 0.91
C LYS A 15 -10.44 8.15 1.45
N ASN A 16 -10.93 8.76 2.54
CA ASN A 16 -10.29 9.87 3.26
C ASN A 16 -9.99 9.53 4.74
N SER A 17 -9.97 8.24 5.10
CA SER A 17 -9.60 7.86 6.47
C SER A 17 -8.14 8.23 6.78
N PRO A 18 -7.82 8.61 8.03
CA PRO A 18 -6.43 8.86 8.44
C PRO A 18 -5.49 7.70 8.09
N ALA A 19 -5.96 6.45 8.22
CA ALA A 19 -5.23 5.25 7.83
C ALA A 19 -4.89 5.21 6.33
N ASN A 20 -5.78 5.69 5.45
CA ASN A 20 -5.49 5.76 4.01
C ASN A 20 -4.50 6.87 3.65
N LEU A 21 -4.54 8.00 4.36
CA LEU A 21 -3.55 9.07 4.19
C LEU A 21 -2.16 8.63 4.68
N ASP A 22 -2.10 7.95 5.83
CA ASP A 22 -0.87 7.35 6.33
C ASP A 22 -0.33 6.29 5.37
N ALA A 23 -1.16 5.37 4.88
CA ALA A 23 -0.75 4.38 3.89
C ALA A 23 -0.15 5.03 2.63
N LEU A 24 -0.76 6.11 2.13
CA LEU A 24 -0.23 6.86 0.98
C LEU A 24 1.13 7.51 1.27
N ARG A 25 1.28 8.11 2.47
CA ARG A 25 2.54 8.73 2.89
C ARG A 25 3.66 7.70 2.99
N LEU A 26 3.40 6.57 3.66
CA LEU A 26 4.37 5.48 3.80
C LEU A 26 4.70 4.85 2.44
N ALA A 27 3.71 4.64 1.56
CA ALA A 27 3.92 4.15 0.20
C ALA A 27 4.82 5.07 -0.63
N ASN A 28 4.65 6.38 -0.53
CA ASN A 28 5.53 7.34 -1.21
C ASN A 28 6.97 7.28 -0.69
N GLY A 29 7.17 6.92 0.59
CA GLY A 29 8.49 6.60 1.14
C GLY A 29 9.13 5.42 0.43
N LEU A 30 8.38 4.32 0.25
CA LEU A 30 8.85 3.13 -0.47
C LEU A 30 9.19 3.45 -1.94
N ILE A 31 8.31 4.17 -2.64
CA ILE A 31 8.53 4.58 -4.04
C ILE A 31 9.85 5.34 -4.18
N LYS A 32 10.14 6.25 -3.22
CA LYS A 32 11.38 7.02 -3.22
C LYS A 32 12.60 6.16 -2.89
N GLU A 33 12.51 5.31 -1.87
CA GLU A 33 13.65 4.50 -1.41
C GLU A 33 14.06 3.45 -2.45
N PHE A 34 13.09 2.75 -3.05
CA PHE A 34 13.35 1.69 -4.03
C PHE A 34 13.42 2.20 -5.47
N ASN A 35 13.38 3.53 -5.68
CA ASN A 35 13.40 4.18 -6.98
C ASN A 35 12.38 3.59 -7.98
N ILE A 36 11.15 3.38 -7.49
CA ILE A 36 10.09 2.71 -8.25
C ILE A 36 9.62 3.63 -9.38
N THR A 37 9.94 3.24 -10.61
CA THR A 37 9.49 3.92 -11.83
C THR A 37 8.05 3.51 -12.17
N GLN A 38 7.51 3.99 -13.29
CA GLN A 38 6.16 3.60 -13.71
C GLN A 38 6.12 2.24 -14.43
N ASP A 39 7.28 1.74 -14.87
CA ASP A 39 7.44 0.63 -15.83
C ASP A 39 8.33 -0.52 -15.30
N SER A 40 8.36 -0.73 -13.98
CA SER A 40 9.24 -1.69 -13.29
C SER A 40 8.66 -3.11 -13.11
N ASP A 41 7.59 -3.47 -13.84
CA ASP A 41 6.84 -4.74 -13.75
C ASP A 41 6.45 -5.16 -12.31
N LEU A 42 6.38 -4.20 -11.40
CA LEU A 42 6.18 -4.44 -9.97
C LEU A 42 4.72 -4.73 -9.63
N ALA A 43 3.76 -4.24 -10.42
CA ALA A 43 2.33 -4.46 -10.20
C ALA A 43 1.98 -5.95 -10.11
N GLU A 44 2.56 -6.80 -10.97
CA GLU A 44 2.36 -8.25 -10.95
C GLU A 44 2.97 -8.88 -9.69
N THR A 45 4.20 -8.48 -9.33
CA THR A 45 4.88 -8.94 -8.10
C THR A 45 4.07 -8.64 -6.84
N LEU A 46 3.37 -7.50 -6.82
CA LEU A 46 2.52 -7.09 -5.70
C LEU A 46 1.09 -7.67 -5.75
N GLU A 47 0.81 -8.56 -6.70
CA GLU A 47 -0.52 -9.14 -6.95
C GLU A 47 -1.59 -8.04 -7.14
N ILE A 48 -1.20 -6.95 -7.79
CA ILE A 48 -2.08 -5.84 -8.18
C ILE A 48 -2.38 -5.97 -9.67
N ASN A 49 -3.58 -5.55 -10.08
CA ASN A 49 -4.03 -5.61 -11.48
C ASN A 49 -2.97 -5.01 -12.44
N ALA A 50 -2.58 -5.77 -13.47
CA ALA A 50 -1.55 -5.39 -14.46
C ALA A 50 -1.86 -4.08 -15.23
N GLY A 51 -3.08 -3.56 -15.17
CA GLY A 51 -3.46 -2.29 -15.79
C GLY A 51 -3.10 -1.02 -15.01
N VAL A 52 -2.41 -1.11 -13.85
CA VAL A 52 -1.95 0.07 -13.10
C VAL A 52 -0.44 0.18 -13.10
N ASN A 53 0.08 1.41 -13.23
CA ASN A 53 1.52 1.66 -13.09
C ASN A 53 2.02 1.31 -11.69
N ASP A 54 3.32 1.07 -11.58
CA ASP A 54 3.90 0.49 -10.37
C ASP A 54 3.86 1.40 -9.15
N GLN A 55 4.01 2.71 -9.33
CA GLN A 55 3.83 3.66 -8.24
C GLN A 55 2.40 3.60 -7.67
N LYS A 56 1.40 3.44 -8.55
CA LYS A 56 0.01 3.26 -8.12
C LYS A 56 -0.18 1.87 -7.50
N ALA A 57 0.48 0.84 -8.01
CA ALA A 57 0.45 -0.50 -7.44
C ALA A 57 0.99 -0.51 -6.00
N VAL A 58 2.12 0.14 -5.74
CA VAL A 58 2.71 0.28 -4.38
C VAL A 58 1.76 0.99 -3.43
N ARG A 59 1.09 2.06 -3.88
CA ARG A 59 0.09 2.78 -3.06
C ARG A 59 -1.12 1.90 -2.72
N ILE A 60 -1.65 1.17 -3.70
CA ILE A 60 -2.76 0.23 -3.47
C ILE A 60 -2.32 -0.89 -2.54
N TRP A 61 -1.12 -1.43 -2.75
CA TRP A 61 -0.56 -2.49 -1.92
C TRP A 61 -0.39 -2.03 -0.47
N ALA A 62 0.18 -0.85 -0.24
CA ALA A 62 0.33 -0.28 1.10
C ALA A 62 -1.02 -0.06 1.79
N GLN A 63 -2.02 0.45 1.06
CA GLN A 63 -3.38 0.60 1.60
C GLN A 63 -3.99 -0.74 2.00
N LYS A 64 -3.79 -1.80 1.20
CA LYS A 64 -4.25 -3.15 1.55
C LYS A 64 -3.58 -3.69 2.80
N HIS A 65 -2.32 -3.34 3.07
CA HIS A 65 -1.54 -3.92 4.17
C HIS A 65 -1.39 -2.99 5.39
N ILE A 66 -1.92 -1.76 5.36
CA ILE A 66 -1.78 -0.80 6.46
C ILE A 66 -2.40 -1.29 7.78
N HIS A 67 -3.38 -2.18 7.72
CA HIS A 67 -4.02 -2.78 8.89
C HIS A 67 -3.10 -3.77 9.63
N LEU A 68 -1.99 -4.18 9.03
CA LEU A 68 -0.96 -5.02 9.65
C LEU A 68 0.12 -4.21 10.37
N ILE A 69 0.06 -2.88 10.26
CA ILE A 69 1.01 -1.95 10.87
C ILE A 69 0.42 -1.46 12.18
N ASP A 70 1.22 -1.48 13.24
CA ASP A 70 0.82 -0.91 14.52
C ASP A 70 0.60 0.60 14.38
N GLN A 71 -0.60 1.09 14.70
CA GLN A 71 -0.95 2.50 14.52
C GLN A 71 -0.48 3.38 15.67
N ASP A 72 -0.19 2.80 16.83
CA ASP A 72 0.27 3.53 18.02
C ASP A 72 1.77 3.81 17.99
N GLU A 73 2.46 3.30 16.96
CA GLU A 73 3.88 3.46 16.73
C GLU A 73 4.28 4.79 16.07
N THR A 74 5.57 5.13 16.21
CA THR A 74 6.14 6.31 15.54
C THR A 74 6.07 6.20 14.02
N ASP A 75 6.04 7.34 13.32
CA ASP A 75 6.10 7.36 11.84
C ASP A 75 7.26 6.54 11.27
N PHE A 76 8.41 6.56 11.94
CA PHE A 76 9.59 5.79 11.56
C PHE A 76 9.37 4.28 11.70
N GLU A 77 8.83 3.82 12.82
CA GLU A 77 8.61 2.40 13.04
C GLU A 77 7.48 1.87 12.16
N ARG A 78 6.40 2.64 11.95
CA ARG A 78 5.35 2.33 10.98
C ARG A 78 5.89 2.18 9.56
N TYR A 79 6.78 3.08 9.15
CA TYR A 79 7.49 2.96 7.88
C TYR A 79 8.36 1.70 7.82
N ARG A 80 9.14 1.43 8.87
CA ARG A 80 10.03 0.27 8.96
C ARG A 80 9.27 -1.05 8.85
N GLN A 81 8.12 -1.17 9.52
CA GLN A 81 7.25 -2.34 9.45
C GLN A 81 6.71 -2.53 8.03
N LEU A 82 6.14 -1.47 7.42
CA LEU A 82 5.63 -1.54 6.05
C LEU A 82 6.73 -1.90 5.05
N ARG A 83 7.92 -1.31 5.21
CA ARG A 83 9.10 -1.59 4.39
C ARG A 83 9.52 -3.06 4.47
N ARG A 84 9.53 -3.66 5.67
CA ARG A 84 9.84 -5.09 5.84
C ARG A 84 8.82 -5.97 5.11
N LEU A 85 7.53 -5.67 5.26
CA LEU A 85 6.48 -6.37 4.51
C LEU A 85 6.68 -6.23 3.00
N PHE A 86 7.01 -5.03 2.54
CA PHE A 86 7.24 -4.76 1.12
C PHE A 86 8.45 -5.53 0.58
N GLN A 87 9.57 -5.51 1.32
CA GLN A 87 10.77 -6.25 0.95
C GLN A 87 10.53 -7.76 0.84
N SER A 88 9.70 -8.33 1.72
CA SER A 88 9.37 -9.75 1.66
C SER A 88 8.60 -10.18 0.40
N LYS A 89 8.05 -9.21 -0.36
CA LYS A 89 7.37 -9.45 -1.64
C LYS A 89 8.28 -9.34 -2.84
N LEU A 90 9.42 -8.66 -2.70
CA LEU A 90 10.37 -8.56 -3.80
C LEU A 90 11.15 -9.88 -3.92
N PRO A 91 11.37 -10.39 -5.13
CA PRO A 91 12.23 -11.56 -5.31
C PRO A 91 13.61 -11.25 -4.72
N GLU A 92 14.12 -12.15 -3.88
CA GLU A 92 15.49 -12.08 -3.40
C GLU A 92 16.41 -12.24 -4.62
N TYR A 93 17.10 -11.17 -5.00
CA TYR A 93 18.24 -11.30 -5.90
C TYR A 93 19.35 -12.03 -5.14
N HIS A 94 19.38 -13.36 -5.28
CA HIS A 94 20.52 -14.20 -4.95
C HIS A 94 21.54 -14.20 -6.07
#